data_AF-A0A923V9A8-F1
#
_entry.id   AF-A0A923V9A8-F1
#
_cell.length_a   1.000
_cell.length_b   1.000
_cell.length_c   1.000
_cell.angle_alpha   90.00
_cell.angle_beta   90.00
_cell.angle_gamma   90.00
#
_symmetry.space_group_name_H-M   'P 1'
#
loop_
_entity.id
_entity.type
_entity.pdbx_description
1 polymer ?
#
loop_
_entity_poly.entity_id
_entity_poly.type
_entity_poly.pdbx_seq_one_letter_code
_entity_poly.pdbx_strand_id
1 'polypeptide(L)' 'MVVPLDKISGDALAGLIEEFILREGTDYGKHEYTLEQKHEQIKKQLVAEKIFVVFDPAEESASIVRKENIPRTIQD' A
#
# COMPACT_ATOMS: atom_id res chain seq x y z
N MET A 1 12.33 -2.61 5.00
CA MET A 1 12.59 -1.16 5.12
C MET A 1 11.35 -0.38 4.66
N VAL A 2 11.04 0.79 5.24
CA VAL A 2 9.97 1.66 4.68
C VAL A 2 10.54 2.39 3.45
N VAL A 3 9.82 2.34 2.33
CA VAL A 3 10.26 2.96 1.07
C VAL A 3 9.62 4.35 0.94
N PRO A 4 10.42 5.42 0.73
CA PRO A 4 9.89 6.74 0.45
C PRO A 4 9.06 6.75 -0.84
N LEU A 5 7.88 7.38 -0.81
CA LEU A 5 6.97 7.37 -1.96
C LEU A 5 7.55 8.04 -3.21
N ASP A 6 8.46 9.02 -3.05
CA ASP A 6 9.15 9.69 -4.16
C ASP A 6 10.12 8.76 -4.91
N LYS A 7 10.48 7.61 -4.32
CA LYS A 7 11.34 6.60 -4.92
C LYS A 7 10.59 5.53 -5.69
N ILE A 8 9.26 5.57 -5.67
CA ILE A 8 8.41 4.57 -6.31
C ILE A 8 7.85 5.19 -7.59
N SER A 9 8.00 4.49 -8.71
CA SER A 9 7.35 4.94 -9.95
C SER A 9 5.84 4.91 -9.81
N GLY A 10 5.14 5.78 -10.54
CA GLY A 10 3.67 5.83 -10.48
C GLY A 10 3.01 4.49 -10.85
N ASP A 11 3.59 3.76 -11.79
CA ASP A 11 3.13 2.44 -12.23
C ASP A 11 3.32 1.37 -11.14
N ALA A 12 4.50 1.32 -10.51
CA ALA A 12 4.75 0.41 -9.39
C ALA A 12 3.84 0.72 -8.21
N LEU A 13 3.65 2.00 -7.89
CA LEU A 13 2.73 2.41 -6.83
C LEU A 13 1.29 1.99 -7.14
N ALA A 14 0.84 2.12 -8.39
CA ALA A 14 -0.49 1.66 -8.80
C ALA A 14 -0.66 0.15 -8.57
N GLY A 15 0.30 -0.67 -9.02
CA GLY A 15 0.25 -2.12 -8.81
C GLY A 15 0.25 -2.52 -7.34
N LEU A 16 1.03 -1.84 -6.49
CA LEU A 16 1.03 -2.06 -5.04
C LEU A 16 -0.31 -1.70 -4.40
N ILE A 17 -0.96 -0.64 -4.86
CA ILE A 17 -2.29 -0.22 -4.40
C ILE A 17 -3.34 -1.28 -4.79
N GLU A 18 -3.28 -1.80 -6.01
CA GLU A 18 -4.20 -2.84 -6.48
C GLU A 18 -4.05 -4.14 -5.67
N GLU A 19 -2.81 -4.60 -5.46
CA GLU A 19 -2.52 -5.78 -4.61
C GLU A 19 -3.06 -5.59 -3.19
N PHE A 20 -2.85 -4.41 -2.60
CA PHE A 20 -3.33 -4.09 -1.27
C PHE A 20 -4.87 -4.10 -1.17
N ILE A 21 -5.57 -3.53 -2.17
CA ILE A 21 -7.04 -3.53 -2.23
C ILE A 21 -7.58 -4.96 -2.32
N LEU A 22 -6.94 -5.81 -3.14
CA LEU A 22 -7.31 -7.22 -3.30
C LEU A 22 -7.13 -8.00 -1.99
N ARG A 23 -6.01 -7.77 -1.28
CA ARG A 23 -5.69 -8.47 -0.03
C ARG A 23 -6.56 -8.07 1.14
N GLU A 24 -6.88 -6.78 1.29
CA GLU A 24 -7.72 -6.28 2.38
C GLU A 24 -9.20 -6.67 2.20
N GLY A 25 -9.58 -7.25 1.06
CA GLY A 25 -10.94 -7.77 0.85
C GLY A 25 -12.01 -6.70 1.06
N THR A 26 -11.74 -5.46 0.62
CA THR A 26 -12.69 -4.36 0.77
C THR A 26 -13.86 -4.54 -0.21
N ASP A 27 -14.84 -5.30 0.28
CA ASP A 27 -16.23 -5.41 -0.12
C ASP A 27 -16.48 -4.91 -1.55
N TYR A 28 -16.41 -5.84 -2.49
CA TYR A 28 -16.83 -5.64 -3.87
C TYR A 28 -18.37 -5.57 -3.99
N GLY A 29 -19.09 -4.97 -3.03
CA GLY A 29 -20.55 -4.94 -3.09
C GLY A 29 -21.30 -4.23 -1.97
N LYS A 30 -21.53 -2.92 -2.13
CA LYS A 30 -22.84 -2.21 -1.94
C LYS A 30 -22.73 -0.69 -2.04
N HIS A 31 -21.52 -0.14 -1.92
CA HIS A 31 -21.18 1.20 -2.39
C HIS A 31 -20.03 1.03 -3.38
N GLU A 32 -20.34 1.03 -4.68
CA GLU A 32 -19.35 0.87 -5.76
C GLU A 32 -18.43 2.09 -5.82
N TYR A 33 -17.39 2.09 -4.98
CA TYR A 33 -16.23 2.94 -5.26
C TYR A 33 -15.53 2.34 -6.47
N THR A 34 -15.34 3.15 -7.51
CA THR A 34 -14.55 2.74 -8.67
C THR A 34 -13.12 2.42 -8.24
N LEU A 35 -12.40 1.64 -9.04
CA LEU A 35 -10.98 1.34 -8.77
C LEU A 35 -10.18 2.64 -8.60
N GLU A 36 -10.44 3.65 -9.43
CA GLU A 36 -9.84 4.98 -9.31
C GLU A 36 -10.15 5.68 -7.98
N GLN A 37 -11.40 5.60 -7.49
CA GLN A 37 -11.76 6.17 -6.19
C GLN A 37 -11.05 5.45 -5.04
N LYS A 38 -10.88 4.12 -5.14
CA LYS A 38 -10.09 3.36 -4.17
C LYS A 38 -8.61 3.77 -4.25
N HIS A 39 -8.05 3.96 -5.44
CA HIS A 39 -6.67 4.46 -5.58
C HIS A 39 -6.47 5.80 -4.89
N GLU A 40 -7.38 6.76 -5.10
CA GLU A 40 -7.30 8.06 -4.45
C GLU A 40 -7.44 7.98 -2.93
N GLN A 41 -8.27 7.06 -2.41
CA GLN A 41 -8.35 6.81 -0.97
C GLN A 41 -7.05 6.24 -0.42
N ILE A 42 -6.43 5.28 -1.10
CA ILE A 42 -5.15 4.69 -0.68
C ILE A 42 -4.03 5.74 -0.74
N LYS A 43 -3.95 6.56 -1.79
CA LYS A 43 -3.00 7.68 -1.85
C LYS A 43 -3.16 8.65 -0.68
N LYS A 44 -4.40 9.01 -0.32
CA LYS A 44 -4.66 9.86 0.86
C LYS A 44 -4.17 9.22 2.16
N GLN A 45 -4.31 7.90 2.29
CA GLN A 45 -3.84 7.18 3.48
C GLN A 45 -2.30 7.08 3.53
N LEU A 46 -1.63 6.96 2.37
CA LEU A 46 -0.16 7.02 2.28
C LEU A 46 0.36 8.39 2.72
N VAL A 47 -0.24 9.48 2.22
CA VAL A 47 0.11 10.86 2.62
C VAL A 47 -0.17 11.12 4.10
N ALA A 48 -1.24 10.53 4.64
CA ALA A 48 -1.60 10.63 6.06
C ALA A 48 -0.81 9.66 6.98
N GLU A 49 0.20 8.96 6.46
CA GLU A 49 1.05 8.03 7.21
C GLU A 49 0.26 6.93 7.96
N LYS A 50 -0.88 6.51 7.40
CA LYS A 50 -1.70 5.41 7.93
C LYS A 50 -1.29 4.06 7.38
N ILE A 51 -0.77 4.07 6.16
CA ILE A 51 -0.22 2.93 5.45
C ILE A 51 1.12 3.33 4.85
N PHE A 52 1.98 2.35 4.59
CA PHE A 52 3.34 2.54 4.15
C PHE A 52 3.70 1.49 3.11
N VAL A 53 4.54 1.85 2.14
CA VAL A 53 5.21 0.85 1.31
C VAL A 53 6.41 0.33 2.09
N VAL A 54 6.48 -0.99 2.23
CA VAL A 54 7.61 -1.68 2.83
C VAL A 54 8.27 -2.56 1.77
N PHE A 55 9.60 -2.58 1.79
CA PHE A 55 10.41 -3.51 1.03
C PHE A 55 10.95 -4.59 1.96
N ASP A 56 10.72 -5.85 1.60
CA ASP A 56 11.31 -7.02 2.24
C ASP A 56 12.53 -7.46 1.42
N PRO A 57 13.77 -7.31 1.93
CA PRO A 57 14.96 -7.73 1.23
C PRO A 57 15.14 -9.25 1.16
N ALA A 58 14.48 -10.02 2.03
CA ALA A 58 14.56 -11.48 2.01
C ALA A 58 13.69 -12.08 0.89
N GLU A 59 12.54 -11.46 0.63
CA GLU A 59 11.64 -11.85 -0.48
C GLU A 59 11.84 -11.00 -1.75
N GLU A 60 12.75 -10.02 -1.69
CA GLU A 60 12.99 -9.02 -2.75
C GLU A 60 11.70 -8.39 -3.28
N SER A 61 10.74 -8.15 -2.38
CA SER A 61 9.38 -7.76 -2.70
C SER A 61 8.99 -6.45 -2.01
N ALA A 62 8.10 -5.68 -2.64
CA ALA A 62 7.50 -4.51 -2.05
C ALA A 62 6.00 -4.74 -1.85
N SER A 63 5.45 -4.25 -0.75
CA SER A 63 4.02 -4.32 -0.46
C SER A 63 3.57 -3.14 0.39
N ILE A 64 2.27 -2.82 0.35
CA ILE A 64 1.67 -1.83 1.25
C ILE A 64 1.23 -2.52 2.54
N VAL A 65 1.54 -1.92 3.69
CA VAL A 65 1.09 -2.37 5.01
C VAL A 65 0.51 -1.21 5.81
N ARG A 66 -0.40 -1.50 6.74
CA ARG A 66 -0.86 -0.51 7.74
C ARG A 66 0.26 -0.22 8.73
N LYS A 67 0.22 0.98 9.33
CA LYS A 67 1.18 1.41 10.36
C LYS A 67 1.37 0.38 11.48
N GLU A 68 0.27 -0.25 11.90
CA GLU A 68 0.24 -1.28 12.94
C GLU A 68 0.92 -2.60 12.54
N ASN A 69 1.06 -2.83 11.23
CA ASN A 69 1.59 -4.07 10.64
C ASN A 69 3.01 -3.89 10.06
N ILE A 70 3.68 -2.75 10.28
CA ILE A 70 5.08 -2.59 9.86
C ILE A 70 5.92 -3.61 10.65
N PRO A 71 6.59 -4.57 9.97
CA PRO A 71 7.38 -5.59 10.66
C PRO A 71 8.49 -4.93 11.48
N ARG A 72 8.76 -5.41 12.69
CA ARG A 72 9.85 -4.87 13.53
C ARG A 72 11.22 -5.07 12.91
N THR A 73 11.42 -6.18 12.19
CA THR A 73 12.67 -6.54 11.49
C THR A 73 13.06 -5.54 10.39
N ILE A 74 12.15 -4.65 10.02
CA ILE A 74 12.28 -3.66 8.96
C ILE A 74 12.67 -2.27 9.54
N GLN A 75 12.69 -2.13 10.87
CA GLN A 75 13.01 -0.90 11.61
C GLN A 75 14.43 -0.86 12.19
N ASP A 76 15.14 -1.99 12.22
CA ASP A 76 16.54 -2.12 12.69
C ASP A 76 17.54 -2.11 11.51
#